data_AF-A0A838AAN5-F1
#
_entry.id   AF-A0A838AAN5-F1
#
_cell.length_a   1.000
_cell.length_b   1.000
_cell.length_c   1.000
_cell.angle_alpha   90.00
_cell.angle_beta   90.00
_cell.angle_gamma   90.00
#
_symmetry.space_group_name_H-M   'P 1'
#
loop_
_entity.id
_entity.type
_entity.pdbx_description
1 polymer ?
#
loop_
_entity_poly.entity_id
_entity_poly.type
_entity_poly.pdbx_seq_one_letter_code
_entity_poly.pdbx_strand_id
1 'polypeptide(L)'
;MTRTPTSSPVDHDARWRPDDSTGRTCRYTFRDNTCTKRGAHYCEPRADRVVAFFSRMLVHTKGPLKRTPFEPLPWQEHEILRPLFGEVQWSHEWECYARRYRVAYIVVGRKNGKSELAAGIQLYMLVGDDEEAAEVYCAAKDTKQAGKVFEPALRMVQLSPRLSKRLRHIKQSRRLVDEQTGSHYEILTADAQGELGHNPHAFNLDEVLAQPDGSLWGAMTSAAGARLQELCYATTTETNDSASFGAELINEAERVQEDPSRAPHTFTFVRKLPSNADQLERLHRIFDGHPDLPVSTDPFDERNWRWPNPALDAFKSREAMRRQASDGQLDRTKENEFRQYQVNQRVQQVTRWIPMDLWDDNSGEPATRPGWVADQLSGHKCWAGLDLSSKLDLTAWCLLFDSGSVLWRFWCPESVVPLLDEHTGDRFGQWCEQGWVTVTEGDTIDYDRIYDDIEADHERFIIVDATYDKWSGEPVRQEIVKRTGLEMYESSTTYERMTPPMKEFMRRLKAREYAHHGNPVARWMADNLEAKSPTDDPERLRPVKPNRDRVGVRIDGMPAIFFAQDGQMRGEPAPSVYEERGLMSL
;
A
#
# COMPACT_ATOMS: atom_id res chain seq x y z
N MET A 1 -19.00 35.77 -12.82
CA MET A 1 -19.09 34.87 -13.99
C MET A 1 -17.79 35.01 -14.79
N THR A 2 -16.71 34.41 -14.31
CA THR A 2 -15.46 34.28 -15.06
C THR A 2 -15.58 33.06 -15.94
N ARG A 3 -15.56 33.25 -17.27
CA ARG A 3 -15.56 32.17 -18.26
C ARG A 3 -14.38 31.25 -17.94
N THR A 4 -14.68 29.99 -17.63
CA THR A 4 -13.69 28.91 -17.52
C THR A 4 -12.87 28.88 -18.82
N PRO A 5 -11.54 28.72 -18.77
CA PRO A 5 -10.74 28.57 -19.97
C PRO A 5 -11.32 27.40 -20.77
N THR A 6 -11.65 27.65 -22.02
CA THR A 6 -11.97 26.62 -23.00
C THR A 6 -10.76 25.72 -23.13
N SER A 7 -10.75 24.61 -22.40
CA SER A 7 -9.84 23.50 -22.70
C SER A 7 -10.03 23.16 -24.17
N SER A 8 -8.94 23.01 -24.93
CA SER A 8 -9.01 22.46 -26.29
C SER A 8 -9.94 21.24 -26.30
N PRO A 9 -10.79 21.06 -27.32
CA PRO A 9 -11.67 19.92 -27.39
C PRO A 9 -10.82 18.65 -27.30
N VAL A 10 -11.07 17.83 -26.28
CA VAL A 10 -10.41 16.54 -26.11
C VAL A 10 -10.81 15.68 -27.31
N ASP A 11 -9.83 15.29 -28.12
CA ASP A 11 -10.07 14.37 -29.24
C ASP A 11 -10.34 12.97 -28.68
N HIS A 12 -11.61 12.63 -28.59
CA HIS A 12 -12.03 11.31 -28.15
C HIS A 12 -11.68 10.22 -29.16
N ASP A 13 -11.56 10.53 -30.45
CA ASP A 13 -11.24 9.55 -31.48
C ASP A 13 -9.76 9.11 -31.41
N ALA A 14 -8.86 9.93 -30.87
CA ALA A 14 -7.45 9.60 -30.65
C ALA A 14 -7.19 8.54 -29.54
N ARG A 15 -8.20 8.15 -28.76
CA ARG A 15 -8.04 7.13 -27.70
C ARG A 15 -7.82 5.74 -28.25
N TRP A 16 -6.98 4.95 -27.58
CA TRP A 16 -6.75 3.55 -27.93
C TRP A 16 -8.04 2.70 -27.89
N ARG A 17 -8.20 1.83 -28.88
CA ARG A 17 -9.29 0.86 -29.02
C ARG A 17 -8.75 -0.47 -29.54
N PRO A 18 -9.42 -1.60 -29.20
CA PRO A 18 -9.18 -2.85 -29.90
C PRO A 18 -9.37 -2.69 -31.41
N ASP A 19 -8.55 -3.37 -32.19
CA ASP A 19 -8.76 -3.47 -33.63
C ASP A 19 -9.89 -4.46 -33.92
N ASP A 20 -11.12 -3.96 -33.78
CA ASP A 20 -12.35 -4.67 -34.13
C ASP A 20 -13.15 -3.78 -35.08
N SER A 21 -13.18 -4.17 -36.36
CA SER A 21 -13.97 -3.53 -37.41
C SER A 21 -15.28 -4.26 -37.72
N THR A 22 -15.60 -5.30 -36.96
CA THR A 22 -16.74 -6.16 -37.21
C THR A 22 -18.03 -5.57 -36.62
N GLY A 23 -19.18 -6.17 -36.96
CA GLY A 23 -20.49 -5.73 -36.48
C GLY A 23 -21.24 -4.78 -37.41
N ARG A 24 -22.52 -4.55 -37.07
CA ARG A 24 -23.42 -3.66 -37.83
C ARG A 24 -23.11 -2.20 -37.53
N THR A 25 -23.70 -1.25 -38.27
CA THR A 25 -23.61 0.18 -37.91
C THR A 25 -24.33 0.45 -36.57
N CYS A 26 -23.73 1.27 -35.69
CA CYS A 26 -24.23 1.52 -34.33
C CYS A 26 -25.68 2.03 -34.28
N ARG A 27 -26.01 3.06 -35.08
CA ARG A 27 -27.34 3.67 -35.18
C ARG A 27 -27.93 4.18 -33.87
N TYR A 28 -27.17 4.17 -32.77
CA TYR A 28 -27.62 4.75 -31.52
C TYR A 28 -27.94 6.22 -31.73
N THR A 29 -29.13 6.64 -31.32
CA THR A 29 -29.62 8.00 -31.54
C THR A 29 -29.94 8.65 -30.22
N PHE A 30 -29.47 9.88 -30.03
CA PHE A 30 -29.87 10.72 -28.91
C PHE A 30 -30.12 12.12 -29.42
N ARG A 31 -31.37 12.61 -29.26
CA ARG A 31 -31.86 13.84 -29.90
C ARG A 31 -31.67 13.76 -31.41
N ASP A 32 -31.00 14.74 -32.01
CA ASP A 32 -30.81 14.87 -33.46
C ASP A 32 -29.48 14.24 -33.95
N ASN A 33 -28.71 13.58 -33.08
CA ASN A 33 -27.45 12.93 -33.43
C ASN A 33 -27.57 11.40 -33.45
N THR A 34 -27.16 10.78 -34.56
CA THR A 34 -27.19 9.32 -34.77
C THR A 34 -25.79 8.82 -35.09
N CYS A 35 -25.30 7.83 -34.33
CA CYS A 35 -24.00 7.24 -34.56
C CYS A 35 -23.99 6.38 -35.84
N THR A 36 -23.01 6.63 -36.72
CA THR A 36 -22.84 5.94 -38.01
C THR A 36 -21.61 5.03 -38.07
N LYS A 37 -20.82 4.97 -36.98
CA LYS A 37 -19.59 4.17 -36.87
C LYS A 37 -19.89 2.66 -36.71
N ARG A 38 -18.85 1.84 -36.92
CA ARG A 38 -18.84 0.37 -36.81
C ARG A 38 -17.66 -0.09 -35.94
N GLY A 39 -17.71 -1.32 -35.44
CA GLY A 39 -16.63 -1.89 -34.65
C GLY A 39 -16.45 -1.21 -33.30
N ALA A 40 -15.29 -1.33 -32.67
CA ALA A 40 -14.97 -0.59 -31.46
C ALA A 40 -14.81 0.92 -31.77
N HIS A 41 -15.63 1.78 -31.17
CA HIS A 41 -15.60 3.23 -31.47
C HIS A 41 -16.14 4.10 -30.33
N TYR A 42 -15.89 5.42 -30.43
CA TYR A 42 -16.55 6.44 -29.64
C TYR A 42 -17.92 6.81 -30.22
N CYS A 43 -18.98 6.50 -29.48
CA CYS A 43 -20.36 6.83 -29.80
C CYS A 43 -20.76 8.12 -29.10
N GLU A 44 -20.60 9.25 -29.81
CA GLU A 44 -20.94 10.59 -29.33
C GLU A 44 -22.38 10.72 -28.77
N PRO A 45 -23.45 10.22 -29.42
CA PRO A 45 -24.80 10.35 -28.85
C PRO A 45 -25.00 9.59 -27.53
N ARG A 46 -24.26 8.48 -27.29
CA ARG A 46 -24.26 7.81 -25.97
C ARG A 46 -23.55 8.66 -24.92
N ALA A 47 -22.41 9.24 -25.27
CA ALA A 47 -21.67 10.14 -24.41
C ALA A 47 -22.49 11.40 -24.06
N ASP A 48 -23.16 12.01 -25.04
CA ASP A 48 -24.03 13.17 -24.83
C ASP A 48 -25.23 12.84 -23.95
N ARG A 49 -25.75 11.61 -24.01
CA ARG A 49 -26.85 11.18 -23.14
C ARG A 49 -26.45 11.17 -21.67
N VAL A 50 -25.27 10.63 -21.33
CA VAL A 50 -24.82 10.65 -19.92
C VAL A 50 -24.54 12.07 -19.46
N VAL A 51 -23.89 12.92 -20.27
CA VAL A 51 -23.64 14.33 -19.91
C VAL A 51 -24.97 15.07 -19.71
N ALA A 52 -25.93 14.88 -20.62
CA ALA A 52 -27.26 15.47 -20.49
C ALA A 52 -28.01 14.96 -19.24
N PHE A 53 -27.81 13.70 -18.83
CA PHE A 53 -28.39 13.19 -17.60
C PHE A 53 -27.82 13.94 -16.39
N PHE A 54 -26.50 14.11 -16.32
CA PHE A 54 -25.87 14.87 -15.24
C PHE A 54 -26.39 16.31 -15.19
N SER A 55 -26.28 17.06 -16.29
CA SER A 55 -26.65 18.48 -16.35
C SER A 55 -28.15 18.75 -16.21
N ARG A 56 -29.02 17.82 -16.65
CA ARG A 56 -30.48 18.06 -16.67
C ARG A 56 -31.27 17.32 -15.60
N MET A 57 -30.74 16.23 -15.05
CA MET A 57 -31.45 15.41 -14.06
C MET A 57 -30.86 15.54 -12.66
N LEU A 58 -29.56 15.81 -12.54
CA LEU A 58 -28.86 15.86 -11.25
C LEU A 58 -28.69 17.29 -10.74
N VAL A 59 -28.59 17.41 -9.42
CA VAL A 59 -28.51 18.69 -8.72
C VAL A 59 -27.41 18.60 -7.67
N HIS A 60 -26.52 19.59 -7.60
CA HIS A 60 -25.50 19.63 -6.57
C HIS A 60 -26.11 19.62 -5.17
N THR A 61 -25.57 18.76 -4.31
CA THR A 61 -26.19 18.43 -3.02
C THR A 61 -25.68 19.30 -1.88
N LYS A 62 -24.43 19.75 -1.97
CA LYS A 62 -23.68 20.42 -0.90
C LYS A 62 -22.66 21.42 -1.46
N GLY A 63 -22.01 22.16 -0.56
CA GLY A 63 -20.99 23.14 -0.92
C GLY A 63 -21.53 24.42 -1.59
N PRO A 64 -20.65 25.21 -2.22
CA PRO A 64 -21.01 26.49 -2.83
C PRO A 64 -22.05 26.38 -3.96
N LEU A 65 -22.12 25.23 -4.63
CA LEU A 65 -22.99 24.98 -5.78
C LEU A 65 -24.33 24.31 -5.40
N LYS A 66 -24.63 24.14 -4.10
CA LYS A 66 -25.85 23.42 -3.67
C LYS A 66 -27.12 23.96 -4.37
N ARG A 67 -28.01 23.04 -4.77
CA ARG A 67 -29.28 23.32 -5.46
C ARG A 67 -29.16 23.90 -6.87
N THR A 68 -27.97 23.98 -7.46
CA THR A 68 -27.83 24.26 -8.90
C THR A 68 -27.77 22.95 -9.69
N PRO A 69 -28.07 22.97 -11.00
CA PRO A 69 -27.82 21.83 -11.88
C PRO A 69 -26.37 21.32 -11.71
N PHE A 70 -26.19 19.99 -11.76
CA PHE A 70 -24.87 19.39 -11.74
C PHE A 70 -24.26 19.48 -13.13
N GLU A 71 -23.52 20.54 -13.41
CA GLU A 71 -22.73 20.67 -14.64
C GLU A 71 -21.36 20.02 -14.41
N PRO A 72 -21.04 18.90 -15.09
CA PRO A 72 -19.74 18.27 -14.92
C PRO A 72 -18.61 19.24 -15.29
N LEU A 73 -17.54 19.27 -14.49
CA LEU A 73 -16.33 20.00 -14.87
C LEU A 73 -15.69 19.36 -16.11
N PRO A 74 -14.85 20.09 -16.88
CA PRO A 74 -14.24 19.56 -18.10
C PRO A 74 -13.56 18.19 -17.93
N TRP A 75 -12.84 17.98 -16.83
CA TRP A 75 -12.21 16.68 -16.54
C TRP A 75 -13.24 15.58 -16.19
N GLN A 76 -14.32 15.92 -15.49
CA GLN A 76 -15.39 14.95 -15.19
C GLN A 76 -16.12 14.54 -16.47
N GLU A 77 -16.38 15.50 -17.36
CA GLU A 77 -17.02 15.26 -18.65
C GLU A 77 -16.10 14.50 -19.61
N HIS A 78 -14.98 15.11 -20.01
CA HIS A 78 -14.14 14.63 -21.12
C HIS A 78 -13.12 13.57 -20.73
N GLU A 79 -12.74 13.48 -19.46
CA GLU A 79 -11.76 12.49 -19.04
C GLU A 79 -12.39 11.29 -18.35
N ILE A 80 -13.63 11.38 -17.86
CA ILE A 80 -14.34 10.28 -17.18
C ILE A 80 -15.65 9.91 -17.86
N LEU A 81 -16.69 10.76 -17.81
CA LEU A 81 -18.05 10.37 -18.21
C LEU A 81 -18.16 10.01 -19.69
N ARG A 82 -17.67 10.88 -20.58
CA ARG A 82 -17.68 10.65 -22.03
C ARG A 82 -16.93 9.38 -22.42
N PRO A 83 -15.65 9.15 -22.02
CA PRO A 83 -14.97 7.91 -22.38
C PRO A 83 -15.59 6.68 -21.71
N LEU A 84 -16.04 6.76 -20.46
CA LEU A 84 -16.60 5.62 -19.74
C LEU A 84 -17.90 5.10 -20.38
N PHE A 85 -18.76 5.99 -20.87
CA PHE A 85 -20.08 5.62 -21.44
C PHE A 85 -20.17 5.72 -22.97
N GLY A 86 -19.26 6.44 -23.61
CA GLY A 86 -19.23 6.65 -25.05
C GLY A 86 -18.42 5.58 -25.80
N GLU A 87 -17.43 4.96 -25.17
CA GLU A 87 -16.65 3.88 -25.78
C GLU A 87 -17.49 2.60 -25.83
N VAL A 88 -17.81 2.15 -27.04
CA VAL A 88 -18.64 0.97 -27.29
C VAL A 88 -17.93 -0.04 -28.17
N GLN A 89 -18.38 -1.29 -28.07
CA GLN A 89 -17.93 -2.40 -28.91
C GLN A 89 -19.14 -3.25 -29.33
N TRP A 90 -18.97 -3.98 -30.44
CA TRP A 90 -19.98 -4.90 -30.92
C TRP A 90 -19.98 -6.18 -30.08
N SER A 91 -21.14 -6.55 -29.54
CA SER A 91 -21.36 -7.85 -28.91
C SER A 91 -21.82 -8.84 -29.97
N HIS A 92 -20.99 -9.83 -30.27
CA HIS A 92 -21.34 -10.89 -31.22
C HIS A 92 -22.42 -11.82 -30.67
N GLU A 93 -22.39 -12.09 -29.37
CA GLU A 93 -23.37 -12.93 -28.69
C GLU A 93 -24.78 -12.32 -28.74
N TRP A 94 -24.88 -11.01 -28.49
CA TRP A 94 -26.15 -10.31 -28.37
C TRP A 94 -26.53 -9.48 -29.60
N GLU A 95 -25.71 -9.53 -30.65
CA GLU A 95 -25.84 -8.78 -31.90
C GLU A 95 -26.17 -7.28 -31.71
N CYS A 96 -25.52 -6.63 -30.75
CA CYS A 96 -25.79 -5.23 -30.40
C CYS A 96 -24.54 -4.50 -29.92
N TYR A 97 -24.60 -3.17 -29.85
CA TYR A 97 -23.52 -2.38 -29.24
C TYR A 97 -23.72 -2.26 -27.74
N ALA A 98 -22.66 -2.59 -27.01
CA ALA A 98 -22.58 -2.47 -25.56
C ALA A 98 -21.39 -1.60 -25.15
N ARG A 99 -21.41 -1.08 -23.92
CA ARG A 99 -20.28 -0.36 -23.33
C ARG A 99 -19.02 -1.23 -23.39
N ARG A 100 -17.89 -0.65 -23.80
CA ARG A 100 -16.59 -1.34 -23.79
C ARG A 100 -16.09 -1.56 -22.37
N TYR A 101 -16.10 -0.50 -21.57
CA TYR A 101 -15.55 -0.53 -20.22
C TYR A 101 -16.55 -1.10 -19.21
N ARG A 102 -16.24 -2.28 -18.67
CA ARG A 102 -17.03 -2.97 -17.62
C ARG A 102 -16.44 -2.80 -16.24
N VAL A 103 -15.13 -2.55 -16.19
CA VAL A 103 -14.41 -2.24 -14.97
C VAL A 103 -13.89 -0.81 -15.05
N ALA A 104 -13.92 -0.06 -13.94
CA ALA A 104 -13.29 1.26 -13.89
C ALA A 104 -12.55 1.53 -12.58
N TYR A 105 -11.38 2.15 -12.67
CA TYR A 105 -10.58 2.60 -11.53
C TYR A 105 -10.39 4.11 -11.56
N ILE A 106 -10.91 4.81 -10.55
CA ILE A 106 -10.84 6.26 -10.42
C ILE A 106 -9.99 6.62 -9.19
N VAL A 107 -8.74 6.98 -9.44
CA VAL A 107 -7.70 7.28 -8.44
C VAL A 107 -7.33 8.77 -8.51
N VAL A 108 -7.84 9.57 -7.59
CA VAL A 108 -7.59 11.03 -7.55
C VAL A 108 -7.61 11.52 -6.11
N GLY A 109 -6.93 12.63 -5.77
CA GLY A 109 -6.79 13.13 -4.40
C GLY A 109 -8.11 13.39 -3.66
N ARG A 110 -8.04 13.56 -2.32
CA ARG A 110 -9.23 13.83 -1.49
C ARG A 110 -9.88 15.16 -1.87
N LYS A 111 -11.20 15.24 -1.69
CA LYS A 111 -12.02 16.44 -1.95
C LYS A 111 -12.06 16.90 -3.42
N ASN A 112 -11.79 16.02 -4.38
CA ASN A 112 -12.03 16.25 -5.82
C ASN A 112 -13.46 15.89 -6.29
N GLY A 113 -14.39 15.61 -5.36
CA GLY A 113 -15.80 15.35 -5.70
C GLY A 113 -16.11 13.91 -6.18
N LYS A 114 -15.19 12.95 -5.99
CA LYS A 114 -15.37 11.53 -6.36
C LYS A 114 -16.73 10.95 -5.94
N SER A 115 -17.10 11.07 -4.67
CA SER A 115 -18.35 10.47 -4.16
C SER A 115 -19.61 11.11 -4.74
N GLU A 116 -19.57 12.39 -5.12
CA GLU A 116 -20.72 13.06 -5.76
C GLU A 116 -20.83 12.68 -7.24
N LEU A 117 -19.69 12.52 -7.93
CA LEU A 117 -19.63 11.94 -9.28
C LEU A 117 -20.12 10.48 -9.28
N ALA A 118 -19.67 9.66 -8.33
CA ALA A 118 -20.09 8.28 -8.15
C ALA A 118 -21.60 8.18 -7.91
N ALA A 119 -22.18 9.05 -7.06
CA ALA A 119 -23.62 9.11 -6.86
C ALA A 119 -24.38 9.38 -8.17
N GLY A 120 -23.88 10.28 -9.01
CA GLY A 120 -24.46 10.54 -10.34
C GLY A 120 -24.35 9.34 -11.29
N ILE A 121 -23.21 8.64 -11.29
CA ILE A 121 -23.00 7.41 -12.06
C ILE A 121 -24.01 6.33 -11.63
N GLN A 122 -24.15 6.09 -10.32
CA GLN A 122 -25.12 5.10 -9.80
C GLN A 122 -26.55 5.43 -10.21
N LEU A 123 -26.96 6.71 -10.15
CA LEU A 123 -28.28 7.13 -10.61
C LEU A 123 -28.45 6.96 -12.12
N TYR A 124 -27.42 7.23 -12.92
CA TYR A 124 -27.47 6.97 -14.35
C TYR A 124 -27.61 5.47 -14.64
N MET A 125 -26.85 4.62 -13.95
CA MET A 125 -26.96 3.16 -14.08
C MET A 125 -28.34 2.64 -13.64
N LEU A 126 -28.98 3.31 -12.68
CA LEU A 126 -30.30 2.93 -12.19
C LEU A 126 -31.45 3.25 -13.17
N VAL A 127 -31.41 4.40 -13.84
CA VAL A 127 -32.57 4.90 -14.63
C VAL A 127 -32.26 5.39 -16.04
N GLY A 128 -30.99 5.60 -16.36
CA GLY A 128 -30.51 6.26 -17.57
C GLY A 128 -29.86 5.33 -18.60
N ASP A 129 -29.46 4.13 -18.20
CA ASP A 129 -28.67 3.19 -19.02
C ASP A 129 -29.51 2.19 -19.84
N ASP A 130 -30.85 2.33 -19.80
CA ASP A 130 -31.85 1.48 -20.46
C ASP A 130 -31.77 -0.03 -20.11
N GLU A 131 -31.47 -0.34 -18.84
CA GLU A 131 -31.47 -1.70 -18.31
C GLU A 131 -32.77 -2.01 -17.54
N GLU A 132 -33.35 -3.18 -17.77
CA GLU A 132 -34.47 -3.69 -16.96
C GLU A 132 -33.98 -4.50 -15.75
N ALA A 133 -34.71 -4.38 -14.64
CA ALA A 133 -34.38 -5.01 -13.36
C ALA A 133 -32.91 -4.77 -12.95
N ALA A 134 -32.41 -3.55 -13.15
CA ALA A 134 -31.03 -3.20 -12.84
C ALA A 134 -30.81 -3.23 -11.33
N GLU A 135 -29.86 -4.07 -10.88
CA GLU A 135 -29.41 -4.09 -9.50
C GLU A 135 -28.17 -3.22 -9.35
N VAL A 136 -28.28 -2.14 -8.59
CA VAL A 136 -27.22 -1.16 -8.38
C VAL A 136 -26.78 -1.20 -6.92
N TYR A 137 -25.47 -1.28 -6.70
CA TYR A 137 -24.91 -1.48 -5.38
C TYR A 137 -23.76 -0.53 -5.09
N CYS A 138 -23.67 -0.02 -3.86
CA CYS A 138 -22.43 0.57 -3.36
C CYS A 138 -22.00 -0.09 -2.06
N ALA A 139 -20.70 -0.33 -1.92
CA ALA A 139 -20.10 -0.87 -0.72
C ALA A 139 -18.93 0.00 -0.23
N ALA A 140 -18.72 -0.03 1.08
CA ALA A 140 -17.57 0.50 1.79
C ALA A 140 -17.31 -0.37 3.03
N LYS A 141 -16.27 -0.06 3.82
CA LYS A 141 -15.93 -0.82 5.04
C LYS A 141 -17.09 -0.96 6.02
N ASP A 142 -17.91 0.07 6.12
CA ASP A 142 -19.10 0.07 6.98
C ASP A 142 -20.25 0.86 6.32
N THR A 143 -21.48 0.65 6.83
CA THR A 143 -22.69 1.29 6.32
C THR A 143 -22.67 2.82 6.44
N LYS A 144 -21.91 3.39 7.39
CA LYS A 144 -21.77 4.86 7.51
C LYS A 144 -20.92 5.40 6.37
N GLN A 145 -19.85 4.69 6.01
CA GLN A 145 -18.98 5.04 4.89
C GLN A 145 -19.70 4.85 3.56
N ALA A 146 -20.44 3.76 3.36
CA ALA A 146 -21.20 3.54 2.13
C ALA A 146 -22.30 4.61 1.94
N GLY A 147 -22.84 5.14 3.05
CA GLY A 147 -23.72 6.31 3.04
C GLY A 147 -23.10 7.56 2.40
N LYS A 148 -21.77 7.67 2.29
CA LYS A 148 -21.12 8.83 1.63
C LYS A 148 -21.40 8.93 0.14
N VAL A 149 -21.80 7.83 -0.52
CA VAL A 149 -22.22 7.82 -1.94
C VAL A 149 -23.74 7.77 -2.07
N PHE A 150 -24.41 6.93 -1.27
CA PHE A 150 -25.87 6.79 -1.32
C PHE A 150 -26.61 8.07 -0.90
N GLU A 151 -26.18 8.75 0.17
CA GLU A 151 -26.88 9.95 0.67
C GLU A 151 -26.83 11.12 -0.34
N PRO A 152 -25.70 11.42 -1.01
CA PRO A 152 -25.73 12.34 -2.15
C PRO A 152 -26.69 11.91 -3.25
N ALA A 153 -26.74 10.63 -3.63
CA ALA A 153 -27.67 10.16 -4.66
C ALA A 153 -29.13 10.38 -4.25
N LEU A 154 -29.50 9.95 -3.04
CA LEU A 154 -30.82 10.20 -2.46
C LEU A 154 -31.15 11.70 -2.46
N ARG A 155 -30.17 12.54 -2.10
CA ARG A 155 -30.35 14.00 -2.08
C ARG A 155 -30.55 14.58 -3.48
N MET A 156 -29.83 14.10 -4.48
CA MET A 156 -30.04 14.47 -5.90
C MET A 156 -31.46 14.11 -6.33
N VAL A 157 -31.94 12.91 -5.99
CA VAL A 157 -33.31 12.47 -6.30
C VAL A 157 -34.35 13.40 -5.68
N GLN A 158 -34.20 13.74 -4.39
CA GLN A 158 -35.11 14.64 -3.69
C GLN A 158 -35.14 16.06 -4.27
N LEU A 159 -34.01 16.55 -4.80
CA LEU A 159 -33.90 17.89 -5.36
C LEU A 159 -34.35 17.94 -6.84
N SER A 160 -34.30 16.82 -7.55
CA SER A 160 -34.66 16.72 -8.96
C SER A 160 -36.17 16.54 -9.14
N PRO A 161 -36.88 17.47 -9.83
CA PRO A 161 -38.32 17.35 -10.06
C PRO A 161 -38.72 16.13 -10.90
N ARG A 162 -37.79 15.58 -11.69
CA ARG A 162 -38.03 14.39 -12.52
C ARG A 162 -37.72 13.11 -11.77
N LEU A 163 -36.56 13.03 -11.12
CA LEU A 163 -36.17 11.80 -10.40
C LEU A 163 -37.03 11.57 -9.17
N SER A 164 -37.44 12.60 -8.43
CA SER A 164 -38.35 12.47 -7.28
C SER A 164 -39.72 11.88 -7.63
N LYS A 165 -40.16 12.00 -8.89
CA LYS A 165 -41.41 11.39 -9.38
C LYS A 165 -41.20 9.96 -9.87
N ARG A 166 -40.00 9.61 -10.32
CA ARG A 166 -39.65 8.29 -10.87
C ARG A 166 -39.20 7.31 -9.79
N LEU A 167 -38.41 7.78 -8.82
CA LEU A 167 -37.74 6.95 -7.83
C LEU A 167 -38.41 7.03 -6.47
N ARG A 168 -38.68 5.86 -5.87
CA ARG A 168 -39.18 5.75 -4.49
C ARG A 168 -38.03 5.41 -3.54
N HIS A 169 -37.93 6.13 -2.43
CA HIS A 169 -36.98 5.81 -1.36
C HIS A 169 -37.64 4.95 -0.27
N ILE A 170 -37.12 3.73 -0.09
CA ILE A 170 -37.46 2.83 1.01
C ILE A 170 -36.43 3.04 2.13
N LYS A 171 -36.85 3.75 3.18
CA LYS A 171 -35.94 4.23 4.25
C LYS A 171 -35.33 3.08 5.06
N GLN A 172 -36.10 2.03 5.34
CA GLN A 172 -35.69 0.93 6.22
C GLN A 172 -34.50 0.15 5.64
N SER A 173 -34.54 -0.12 4.33
CA SER A 173 -33.48 -0.82 3.61
C SER A 173 -32.45 0.09 2.94
N ARG A 174 -32.57 1.42 3.11
CA ARG A 174 -31.73 2.43 2.43
C ARG A 174 -31.63 2.14 0.93
N ARG A 175 -32.80 2.01 0.30
CA ARG A 175 -32.95 1.57 -1.10
C ARG A 175 -33.73 2.60 -1.91
N LEU A 176 -33.24 2.94 -3.10
CA LEU A 176 -34.01 3.63 -4.13
C LEU A 176 -34.56 2.59 -5.11
N VAL A 177 -35.83 2.74 -5.52
CA VAL A 177 -36.50 1.79 -6.42
C VAL A 177 -37.11 2.55 -7.60
N ASP A 178 -36.86 2.07 -8.80
CA ASP A 178 -37.59 2.41 -10.02
C ASP A 178 -38.62 1.30 -10.30
N GLU A 179 -39.87 1.53 -9.93
CA GLU A 179 -40.94 0.53 -10.12
C GLU A 179 -41.25 0.28 -11.60
N GLN A 180 -40.93 1.23 -12.49
CA GLN A 180 -41.21 1.09 -13.91
C GLN A 180 -40.37 -0.01 -14.56
N THR A 181 -39.09 -0.10 -14.18
CA THR A 181 -38.14 -1.09 -14.70
C THR A 181 -37.89 -2.22 -13.72
N GLY A 182 -38.45 -2.17 -12.51
CA GLY A 182 -38.14 -3.11 -11.42
C GLY A 182 -36.71 -2.98 -10.88
N SER A 183 -36.05 -1.85 -11.09
CA SER A 183 -34.63 -1.64 -10.73
C SER A 183 -34.48 -1.07 -9.32
N HIS A 184 -33.34 -1.32 -8.67
CA HIS A 184 -33.05 -0.77 -7.35
C HIS A 184 -31.59 -0.35 -7.17
N TYR A 185 -31.37 0.64 -6.30
CA TYR A 185 -30.06 1.02 -5.79
C TYR A 185 -30.03 0.90 -4.27
N GLU A 186 -29.07 0.13 -3.73
CA GLU A 186 -28.89 -0.03 -2.29
C GLU A 186 -27.42 -0.08 -1.83
N ILE A 187 -27.24 0.07 -0.51
CA ILE A 187 -25.97 -0.14 0.18
C ILE A 187 -25.82 -1.62 0.54
N LEU A 188 -24.71 -2.24 0.16
CA LEU A 188 -24.35 -3.56 0.67
C LEU A 188 -23.78 -3.44 2.09
N THR A 189 -24.33 -4.22 3.02
CA THR A 189 -23.80 -4.36 4.38
C THR A 189 -22.77 -5.48 4.44
N ALA A 190 -21.93 -5.49 5.48
CA ALA A 190 -20.92 -6.53 5.69
C ALA A 190 -21.53 -7.95 5.73
N ASP A 191 -22.72 -8.11 6.31
CA ASP A 191 -23.41 -9.40 6.41
C ASP A 191 -23.94 -9.90 5.05
N ALA A 192 -24.30 -8.98 4.14
CA ALA A 192 -24.76 -9.31 2.79
C ALA A 192 -23.63 -9.82 1.88
N GLN A 193 -22.35 -9.62 2.26
CA GLN A 193 -21.21 -10.14 1.51
C GLN A 193 -21.16 -11.68 1.49
N GLY A 194 -21.78 -12.34 2.48
CA GLY A 194 -21.89 -13.80 2.55
C GLY A 194 -22.99 -14.41 1.68
N GLU A 195 -23.92 -13.60 1.16
CA GLU A 195 -25.06 -14.05 0.35
C GLU A 195 -24.79 -13.81 -1.15
N LEU A 196 -24.04 -14.72 -1.78
CA LEU A 196 -23.53 -14.59 -3.16
C LEU A 196 -24.59 -14.84 -4.27
N GLY A 197 -25.78 -14.27 -4.14
CA GLY A 197 -26.89 -14.39 -5.11
C GLY A 197 -27.16 -13.15 -5.96
N HIS A 198 -26.31 -12.12 -5.89
CA HIS A 198 -26.53 -10.84 -6.58
C HIS A 198 -26.29 -10.92 -8.09
N ASN A 199 -26.98 -10.10 -8.88
CA ASN A 199 -26.76 -9.93 -10.31
C ASN A 199 -26.60 -8.43 -10.67
N PRO A 200 -25.48 -7.82 -10.26
CA PRO A 200 -25.28 -6.38 -10.32
C PRO A 200 -25.18 -5.86 -11.76
N HIS A 201 -26.01 -4.88 -12.11
CA HIS A 201 -25.80 -4.03 -13.28
C HIS A 201 -24.76 -2.95 -13.01
N ALA A 202 -24.69 -2.45 -11.78
CA ALA A 202 -23.63 -1.54 -11.37
C ALA A 202 -23.18 -1.79 -9.93
N PHE A 203 -21.87 -1.74 -9.71
CA PHE A 203 -21.27 -1.87 -8.39
C PHE A 203 -20.19 -0.81 -8.18
N ASN A 204 -20.31 -0.04 -7.10
CA ASN A 204 -19.29 0.90 -6.66
C ASN A 204 -18.62 0.43 -5.37
N LEU A 205 -17.29 0.30 -5.40
CA LEU A 205 -16.48 0.15 -4.20
C LEU A 205 -15.82 1.50 -3.86
N ASP A 206 -16.37 2.23 -2.89
CA ASP A 206 -15.81 3.52 -2.46
C ASP A 206 -14.81 3.34 -1.32
N GLU A 207 -13.76 4.17 -1.34
CA GLU A 207 -12.64 4.15 -0.39
C GLU A 207 -12.04 2.74 -0.23
N VAL A 208 -11.48 2.22 -1.34
CA VAL A 208 -10.84 0.89 -1.42
C VAL A 208 -9.86 0.64 -0.27
N LEU A 209 -9.15 1.68 0.18
CA LEU A 209 -8.19 1.63 1.28
C LEU A 209 -8.77 1.14 2.62
N ALA A 210 -10.09 1.22 2.78
CA ALA A 210 -10.77 0.78 3.99
C ALA A 210 -11.15 -0.71 3.95
N GLN A 211 -11.02 -1.37 2.78
CA GLN A 211 -11.35 -2.79 2.61
C GLN A 211 -10.25 -3.68 3.21
N PRO A 212 -10.62 -4.78 3.89
CA PRO A 212 -9.65 -5.71 4.45
C PRO A 212 -8.88 -6.48 3.35
N ASP A 213 -9.57 -6.84 2.27
CA ASP A 213 -9.04 -7.59 1.14
C ASP A 213 -9.92 -7.39 -0.12
N GLY A 214 -9.58 -8.10 -1.21
CA GLY A 214 -10.27 -8.02 -2.50
C GLY A 214 -11.47 -8.95 -2.66
N SER A 215 -11.90 -9.68 -1.64
CA SER A 215 -12.96 -10.71 -1.74
C SER A 215 -14.29 -10.14 -2.25
N LEU A 216 -14.76 -9.05 -1.66
CA LEU A 216 -15.99 -8.36 -2.08
C LEU A 216 -15.91 -7.88 -3.53
N TRP A 217 -14.76 -7.30 -3.90
CA TRP A 217 -14.55 -6.82 -5.26
C TRP A 217 -14.66 -7.99 -6.25
N GLY A 218 -13.93 -9.09 -6.01
CA GLY A 218 -13.95 -10.28 -6.85
C GLY A 218 -15.33 -10.93 -6.94
N ALA A 219 -16.06 -11.03 -5.83
CA ALA A 219 -17.42 -11.56 -5.81
C ALA A 219 -18.38 -10.73 -6.68
N MET A 220 -18.38 -9.41 -6.49
CA MET A 220 -19.29 -8.52 -7.23
C MET A 220 -18.93 -8.43 -8.71
N THR A 221 -17.64 -8.36 -9.08
CA THR A 221 -17.23 -8.35 -10.49
C THR A 221 -17.56 -9.66 -11.19
N SER A 222 -17.43 -10.80 -10.50
CA SER A 222 -17.78 -12.10 -11.06
C SER A 222 -19.28 -12.26 -11.26
N ALA A 223 -20.07 -11.82 -10.28
CA ALA A 223 -21.53 -11.83 -10.34
C ALA A 223 -22.09 -10.92 -11.45
N ALA A 224 -21.42 -9.81 -11.75
CA ALA A 224 -21.86 -8.84 -12.75
C ALA A 224 -21.82 -9.38 -14.20
N GLY A 225 -21.02 -10.43 -14.45
CA GLY A 225 -20.79 -10.96 -15.80
C GLY A 225 -22.02 -11.55 -16.50
N ALA A 226 -23.15 -11.70 -15.80
CA ALA A 226 -24.41 -12.14 -16.40
C ALA A 226 -25.16 -11.01 -17.16
N ARG A 227 -24.76 -9.74 -16.99
CA ARG A 227 -25.41 -8.59 -17.63
C ARG A 227 -24.76 -8.21 -18.96
N LEU A 228 -25.53 -7.59 -19.85
CA LEU A 228 -25.05 -7.20 -21.18
C LEU A 228 -24.03 -6.05 -21.12
N GLN A 229 -24.17 -5.11 -20.19
CA GLN A 229 -23.39 -3.86 -20.11
C GLN A 229 -23.20 -3.34 -18.67
N GLU A 230 -22.79 -4.22 -17.77
CA GLU A 230 -22.48 -3.89 -16.38
C GLU A 230 -21.38 -2.83 -16.22
N LEU A 231 -21.32 -2.23 -15.03
CA LEU A 231 -20.19 -1.41 -14.60
C LEU A 231 -19.83 -1.66 -13.14
N CYS A 232 -18.69 -2.31 -12.91
CA CYS A 232 -18.06 -2.37 -11.59
C CYS A 232 -16.93 -1.33 -11.52
N TYR A 233 -16.94 -0.45 -10.53
CA TYR A 233 -15.91 0.59 -10.44
C TYR A 233 -15.50 0.91 -9.02
N ALA A 234 -14.20 1.18 -8.87
CA ALA A 234 -13.60 1.52 -7.61
C ALA A 234 -13.16 2.99 -7.59
N THR A 235 -13.48 3.68 -6.50
CA THR A 235 -13.08 5.07 -6.26
C THR A 235 -12.16 5.12 -5.06
N THR A 236 -10.94 5.65 -5.24
CA THR A 236 -9.96 5.69 -4.14
C THR A 236 -9.03 6.90 -4.21
N THR A 237 -8.32 7.12 -3.12
CA THR A 237 -7.07 7.89 -3.09
C THR A 237 -5.89 6.95 -2.96
N GLU A 238 -4.69 7.51 -2.97
CA GLU A 238 -3.47 6.75 -2.76
C GLU A 238 -3.37 6.16 -1.34
N THR A 239 -2.69 5.03 -1.23
CA THR A 239 -2.47 4.29 0.01
C THR A 239 -1.15 4.67 0.68
N ASN A 240 -1.09 4.45 1.99
CA ASN A 240 0.11 4.45 2.80
C ASN A 240 0.64 3.03 3.08
N ASP A 241 -0.16 2.01 2.77
CA ASP A 241 0.16 0.59 2.87
C ASP A 241 0.30 -0.01 1.47
N SER A 242 1.55 -0.28 1.07
CA SER A 242 1.89 -0.79 -0.26
C SER A 242 1.54 -2.27 -0.48
N ALA A 243 1.13 -3.00 0.56
CA ALA A 243 0.72 -4.40 0.48
C ALA A 243 -0.80 -4.59 0.55
N SER A 244 -1.55 -3.52 0.80
CA SER A 244 -3.01 -3.57 0.80
C SER A 244 -3.58 -3.92 -0.59
N PHE A 245 -4.77 -4.53 -0.62
CA PHE A 245 -5.58 -4.67 -1.84
C PHE A 245 -5.74 -3.35 -2.60
N GLY A 246 -5.86 -2.23 -1.88
CA GLY A 246 -5.89 -0.90 -2.49
C GLY A 246 -4.61 -0.54 -3.25
N ALA A 247 -3.43 -0.94 -2.74
CA ALA A 247 -2.17 -0.74 -3.45
C ALA A 247 -2.13 -1.49 -4.77
N GLU A 248 -2.52 -2.77 -4.75
CA GLU A 248 -2.56 -3.65 -5.92
C GLU A 248 -3.51 -3.11 -6.99
N LEU A 249 -4.73 -2.73 -6.58
CA LEU A 249 -5.73 -2.13 -7.47
C LEU A 249 -5.21 -0.85 -8.12
N ILE A 250 -4.53 0.02 -7.36
CA ILE A 250 -3.95 1.25 -7.90
C ILE A 250 -2.80 0.94 -8.87
N ASN A 251 -1.93 -0.01 -8.53
CA ASN A 251 -0.84 -0.43 -9.42
C ASN A 251 -1.38 -0.94 -10.75
N GLU A 252 -2.46 -1.73 -10.71
CA GLU A 252 -3.12 -2.20 -11.93
C GLU A 252 -3.76 -1.05 -12.72
N ALA A 253 -4.41 -0.10 -12.03
CA ALA A 253 -4.95 1.09 -12.68
C ALA A 253 -3.85 1.91 -13.40
N GLU A 254 -2.65 2.03 -12.83
CA GLU A 254 -1.51 2.69 -13.44
C GLU A 254 -1.00 1.94 -14.69
N ARG A 255 -0.86 0.61 -14.59
CA ARG A 255 -0.42 -0.21 -15.73
C ARG A 255 -1.39 -0.16 -16.90
N VAL A 256 -2.70 -0.21 -16.63
CA VAL A 256 -3.74 -0.10 -17.67
C VAL A 256 -3.83 1.33 -18.22
N GLN A 257 -3.56 2.35 -17.41
CA GLN A 257 -3.49 3.73 -17.91
C GLN A 257 -2.33 3.94 -18.88
N GLU A 258 -1.18 3.32 -18.60
CA GLU A 258 0.00 3.37 -19.46
C GLU A 258 -0.18 2.54 -20.73
N ASP A 259 -0.75 1.34 -20.62
CA ASP A 259 -1.04 0.46 -21.74
C ASP A 259 -2.47 -0.10 -21.64
N PRO A 260 -3.45 0.60 -22.27
CA PRO A 260 -4.85 0.18 -22.27
C PRO A 260 -5.11 -1.18 -22.93
N SER A 261 -4.17 -1.70 -23.73
CA SER A 261 -4.32 -2.99 -24.41
C SER A 261 -4.25 -4.18 -23.47
N ARG A 262 -3.64 -4.00 -22.28
CA ARG A 262 -3.53 -5.02 -21.23
C ARG A 262 -4.88 -5.46 -20.67
N ALA A 263 -5.82 -4.53 -20.59
CA ALA A 263 -7.17 -4.77 -20.09
C ALA A 263 -8.18 -3.93 -20.88
N PRO A 264 -8.55 -4.34 -22.11
CA PRO A 264 -9.35 -3.49 -23.02
C PRO A 264 -10.75 -3.15 -22.50
N HIS A 265 -11.26 -3.92 -21.53
CA HIS A 265 -12.54 -3.73 -20.86
C HIS A 265 -12.44 -2.89 -19.57
N THR A 266 -11.25 -2.39 -19.23
CA THR A 266 -10.99 -1.63 -18.00
C THR A 266 -10.68 -0.17 -18.33
N PHE A 267 -11.43 0.73 -17.71
CA PHE A 267 -11.20 2.16 -17.77
C PHE A 267 -10.37 2.63 -16.57
N THR A 268 -9.44 3.54 -16.78
CA THR A 268 -8.63 4.10 -15.69
C THR A 268 -8.57 5.62 -15.76
N PHE A 269 -8.71 6.25 -14.59
CA PHE A 269 -8.46 7.66 -14.38
C PHE A 269 -7.58 7.82 -13.15
N VAL A 270 -6.28 7.94 -13.38
CA VAL A 270 -5.24 8.05 -12.34
C VAL A 270 -4.59 9.43 -12.42
N ARG A 271 -4.73 10.20 -11.34
CA ARG A 271 -4.17 11.53 -11.15
C ARG A 271 -3.37 11.55 -9.86
N LYS A 272 -2.07 11.30 -9.99
CA LYS A 272 -1.10 11.17 -8.90
C LYS A 272 0.12 12.03 -9.20
N LEU A 273 0.67 12.67 -8.17
CA LEU A 273 1.98 13.28 -8.30
C LEU A 273 3.06 12.18 -8.40
N PRO A 274 3.98 12.23 -9.39
CA PRO A 274 5.06 11.26 -9.50
C PRO A 274 6.01 11.33 -8.30
N SER A 275 6.49 10.18 -7.85
CA SER A 275 7.41 10.08 -6.71
C SER A 275 8.89 10.17 -7.10
N ASN A 276 9.23 9.96 -8.38
CA ASN A 276 10.60 10.01 -8.89
C ASN A 276 10.65 10.52 -10.34
N ALA A 277 11.85 10.78 -10.85
CA ALA A 277 12.08 11.32 -12.18
C ALA A 277 11.55 10.40 -13.29
N ASP A 278 11.72 9.09 -13.15
CA ASP A 278 11.25 8.12 -14.15
C ASP A 278 9.73 8.12 -14.28
N GLN A 279 9.01 8.22 -13.16
CA GLN A 279 7.55 8.36 -13.14
C GLN A 279 7.11 9.68 -13.76
N LEU A 280 7.85 10.76 -13.53
CA LEU A 280 7.58 12.05 -14.14
C LEU A 280 7.75 11.98 -15.67
N GLU A 281 8.87 11.46 -16.15
CA GLU A 281 9.14 11.32 -17.59
C GLU A 281 8.08 10.43 -18.26
N ARG A 282 7.76 9.29 -17.65
CA ARG A 282 6.70 8.38 -18.11
C ARG A 282 5.36 9.08 -18.19
N LEU A 283 5.01 9.90 -17.19
CA LEU A 283 3.77 10.65 -17.18
C LEU A 283 3.69 11.66 -18.33
N HIS A 284 4.77 12.41 -18.57
CA HIS A 284 4.86 13.34 -19.71
C HIS A 284 4.72 12.63 -21.06
N ARG A 285 5.26 11.41 -21.17
CA ARG A 285 5.14 10.60 -22.39
C ARG A 285 3.69 10.14 -22.65
N ILE A 286 2.97 9.71 -21.62
CA ILE A 286 1.60 9.20 -21.75
C ILE A 286 0.60 10.32 -22.06
N PHE A 287 0.79 11.49 -21.45
CA PHE A 287 -0.15 12.62 -21.54
C PHE A 287 0.48 13.83 -22.24
N ASP A 288 1.29 13.58 -23.27
CA ASP A 288 2.02 14.63 -23.99
C ASP A 288 1.11 15.83 -24.34
N GLY A 289 1.61 17.03 -24.04
CA GLY A 289 0.87 18.28 -24.23
C GLY A 289 -0.26 18.59 -23.23
N HIS A 290 -0.52 17.74 -22.22
CA HIS A 290 -1.55 18.04 -21.23
C HIS A 290 -1.15 19.24 -20.32
N PRO A 291 -1.99 20.29 -20.19
CA PRO A 291 -1.58 21.57 -19.60
C PRO A 291 -1.31 21.52 -18.10
N ASP A 292 -1.92 20.57 -17.39
CA ASP A 292 -1.79 20.46 -15.94
C ASP A 292 -0.65 19.51 -15.49
N LEU A 293 0.19 19.01 -16.40
CA LEU A 293 1.25 18.06 -16.03
C LEU A 293 2.20 18.62 -14.95
N PRO A 294 2.63 17.78 -13.98
CA PRO A 294 3.64 18.19 -13.00
C PRO A 294 4.93 18.62 -13.68
N VAL A 295 5.57 19.66 -13.15
CA VAL A 295 6.89 20.15 -13.58
C VAL A 295 8.04 19.55 -12.76
N SER A 296 7.73 18.94 -11.61
CA SER A 296 8.70 18.27 -10.74
C SER A 296 8.01 17.18 -9.89
N THR A 297 8.78 16.48 -9.07
CA THR A 297 8.29 15.49 -8.09
C THR A 297 8.04 16.10 -6.69
N ASP A 298 8.29 17.41 -6.53
CA ASP A 298 8.13 18.12 -5.27
C ASP A 298 6.63 18.29 -4.94
N PRO A 299 6.13 17.72 -3.84
CA PRO A 299 4.74 17.88 -3.45
C PRO A 299 4.39 19.31 -3.05
N PHE A 300 5.35 20.11 -2.59
CA PHE A 300 5.12 21.47 -2.11
C PHE A 300 5.18 22.52 -3.21
N ASP A 301 5.68 22.16 -4.39
CA ASP A 301 5.61 23.01 -5.58
C ASP A 301 4.17 23.11 -6.08
N GLU A 302 3.58 24.28 -5.86
CA GLU A 302 2.19 24.58 -6.17
C GLU A 302 1.84 24.42 -7.67
N ARG A 303 2.84 24.50 -8.56
CA ARG A 303 2.65 24.25 -9.99
C ARG A 303 2.23 22.80 -10.26
N ASN A 304 2.60 21.87 -9.39
CA ASN A 304 2.28 20.45 -9.55
C ASN A 304 0.87 20.09 -9.07
N TRP A 305 0.17 20.98 -8.36
CA TRP A 305 -1.05 20.60 -7.63
C TRP A 305 -2.27 20.36 -8.51
N ARG A 306 -2.35 20.96 -9.70
CA ARG A 306 -3.51 20.80 -10.59
C ARG A 306 -3.66 19.37 -11.10
N TRP A 307 -2.57 18.69 -11.44
CA TRP A 307 -2.61 17.30 -11.92
C TRP A 307 -3.36 16.34 -10.97
N PRO A 308 -2.95 16.15 -9.70
CA PRO A 308 -3.66 15.29 -8.76
C PRO A 308 -4.99 15.90 -8.26
N ASN A 309 -5.26 17.17 -8.57
CA ASN A 309 -6.44 17.91 -8.13
C ASN A 309 -7.13 18.66 -9.26
N PRO A 310 -7.78 17.95 -10.19
CA PRO A 310 -8.45 18.59 -11.32
C PRO A 310 -9.64 19.49 -10.90
N ALA A 311 -10.13 19.37 -9.65
CA ALA A 311 -11.12 20.28 -9.08
C ALA A 311 -10.54 21.55 -8.42
N LEU A 312 -9.21 21.72 -8.43
CA LEU A 312 -8.53 22.88 -7.84
C LEU A 312 -8.99 24.17 -8.51
N ASP A 313 -9.30 25.17 -7.68
CA ASP A 313 -9.88 26.47 -8.05
C ASP A 313 -11.33 26.43 -8.56
N ALA A 314 -11.93 25.25 -8.77
CA ALA A 314 -13.36 25.12 -9.04
C ALA A 314 -14.15 25.03 -7.73
N PHE A 315 -13.95 23.93 -6.98
CA PHE A 315 -14.54 23.75 -5.65
C PHE A 315 -13.55 23.23 -4.60
N LYS A 316 -12.33 22.84 -5.01
CA LYS A 316 -11.23 22.56 -4.09
C LYS A 316 -10.42 23.84 -3.86
N SER A 317 -10.27 24.22 -2.59
CA SER A 317 -9.62 25.47 -2.18
C SER A 317 -8.09 25.35 -2.22
N ARG A 318 -7.45 26.21 -3.02
CA ARG A 318 -6.00 26.39 -3.08
C ARG A 318 -5.42 26.93 -1.78
N GLU A 319 -6.10 27.86 -1.13
CA GLU A 319 -5.68 28.41 0.17
C GLU A 319 -5.65 27.33 1.27
N ALA A 320 -6.64 26.44 1.28
CA ALA A 320 -6.64 25.30 2.21
C ALA A 320 -5.44 24.37 1.96
N MET A 321 -5.10 24.10 0.69
CA MET A 321 -3.91 23.31 0.35
C MET A 321 -2.62 24.02 0.76
N ARG A 322 -2.48 25.33 0.55
CA ARG A 322 -1.30 26.09 1.01
C ARG A 322 -1.07 25.98 2.51
N ARG A 323 -2.14 26.08 3.31
CA ARG A 323 -2.04 25.89 4.78
C ARG A 323 -1.54 24.48 5.13
N GLN A 324 -2.11 23.46 4.50
CA GLN A 324 -1.70 22.07 4.73
C GLN A 324 -0.26 21.78 4.25
N ALA A 325 0.16 22.41 3.15
CA ALA A 325 1.53 22.34 2.65
C ALA A 325 2.51 22.97 3.65
N SER A 326 2.19 24.16 4.17
CA SER A 326 3.00 24.83 5.20
C SER A 326 3.10 23.99 6.47
N ASP A 327 2.00 23.38 6.91
CA ASP A 327 2.00 22.48 8.07
C ASP A 327 2.84 21.22 7.81
N GLY A 328 2.77 20.66 6.59
CA GLY A 328 3.54 19.49 6.18
C GLY A 328 5.04 19.74 6.06
N GLN A 329 5.47 20.97 5.71
CA GLN A 329 6.89 21.33 5.70
C GLN A 329 7.52 21.34 7.10
N LEU A 330 6.70 21.44 8.15
CA LEU A 330 7.14 21.53 9.55
C LEU A 330 7.02 20.20 10.32
N ASP A 331 6.22 19.25 9.82
CA ASP A 331 5.86 18.02 10.52
C ASP A 331 5.76 16.84 9.56
N ARG A 332 6.56 15.79 9.78
CA ARG A 332 6.62 14.60 8.92
C ARG A 332 5.32 13.82 8.84
N THR A 333 4.51 13.80 9.91
CA THR A 333 3.21 13.14 9.90
C THR A 333 2.26 13.91 8.98
N LYS A 334 2.25 15.23 9.11
CA LYS A 334 1.45 16.10 8.24
C LYS A 334 1.95 16.13 6.80
N GLU A 335 3.25 16.00 6.58
CA GLU A 335 3.83 15.77 5.26
C GLU A 335 3.24 14.53 4.61
N ASN A 336 3.22 13.40 5.34
CA ASN A 336 2.66 12.16 4.83
C ASN A 336 1.16 12.30 4.51
N GLU A 337 0.40 12.94 5.39
CA GLU A 337 -1.02 13.24 5.13
C GLU A 337 -1.21 14.14 3.91
N PHE A 338 -0.36 15.15 3.73
CA PHE A 338 -0.41 16.05 2.58
C PHE A 338 -0.08 15.32 1.28
N ARG A 339 1.02 14.55 1.26
CA ARG A 339 1.43 13.71 0.13
C ARG A 339 0.33 12.74 -0.28
N GLN A 340 -0.18 11.95 0.68
CA GLN A 340 -1.21 10.95 0.42
C GLN A 340 -2.54 11.59 -0.02
N TYR A 341 -3.05 12.57 0.73
CA TYR A 341 -4.43 13.02 0.56
C TYR A 341 -4.60 14.24 -0.32
N GLN A 342 -3.60 15.13 -0.41
CA GLN A 342 -3.68 16.34 -1.21
C GLN A 342 -3.07 16.19 -2.58
N VAL A 343 -1.87 15.62 -2.71
CA VAL A 343 -1.21 15.43 -4.01
C VAL A 343 -1.26 13.99 -4.52
N ASN A 344 -2.00 13.11 -3.82
CA ASN A 344 -2.28 11.74 -4.22
C ASN A 344 -0.99 10.94 -4.54
N GLN A 345 0.07 11.22 -3.80
CA GLN A 345 1.39 10.61 -3.93
C GLN A 345 1.51 9.46 -2.94
N ARG A 346 2.08 8.34 -3.36
CA ARG A 346 2.27 7.19 -2.47
C ARG A 346 3.32 7.53 -1.43
N VAL A 347 2.92 7.41 -0.18
CA VAL A 347 3.82 7.48 0.97
C VAL A 347 3.98 6.06 1.49
N GLN A 348 5.21 5.65 1.80
CA GLN A 348 5.38 4.46 2.62
C GLN A 348 5.30 4.94 4.06
N GLN A 349 4.29 4.48 4.79
CA GLN A 349 4.34 4.57 6.24
C GLN A 349 5.33 3.49 6.70
N VAL A 350 6.63 3.76 6.57
CA VAL A 350 7.61 2.92 7.24
C VAL A 350 7.43 3.24 8.72
N THR A 351 6.63 2.44 9.42
CA THR A 351 6.54 2.53 10.88
C THR A 351 7.78 1.85 11.43
N ARG A 352 8.95 2.48 11.19
CA ARG A 352 10.22 2.04 11.78
C ARG A 352 10.01 2.01 13.27
N TRP A 353 10.26 0.86 13.88
CA TRP A 353 10.13 0.74 15.33
C TRP A 353 11.22 1.55 16.05
N ILE A 354 12.40 1.64 15.42
CA ILE A 354 13.53 2.42 15.93
C ILE A 354 13.66 3.73 15.13
N PRO A 355 13.53 4.91 15.76
CA PRO A 355 13.93 6.17 15.14
C PRO A 355 15.44 6.15 14.84
N MET A 356 15.83 6.40 13.59
CA MET A 356 17.25 6.25 13.19
C MET A 356 18.17 7.31 13.77
N ASP A 357 17.65 8.49 14.10
CA ASP A 357 18.36 9.49 14.88
C ASP A 357 18.71 8.96 16.27
N LEU A 358 17.76 8.28 16.93
CA LEU A 358 18.02 7.64 18.21
C LEU A 358 19.00 6.46 18.09
N TRP A 359 18.91 5.66 17.02
CA TRP A 359 19.89 4.61 16.73
C TRP A 359 21.28 5.23 16.57
N ASP A 360 21.43 6.19 15.66
CA ASP A 360 22.71 6.82 15.33
C ASP A 360 23.36 7.50 16.55
N ASP A 361 22.56 8.07 17.47
CA ASP A 361 23.01 8.62 18.76
C ASP A 361 23.67 7.58 19.69
N ASN A 362 23.45 6.27 19.45
CA ASN A 362 24.02 5.15 20.21
C ASN A 362 25.20 4.49 19.48
N SER A 363 25.82 5.17 18.50
CA SER A 363 26.97 4.61 17.79
C SER A 363 28.20 4.42 18.68
N GLY A 364 28.33 5.21 19.75
CA GLY A 364 29.61 5.33 20.47
C GLY A 364 30.74 5.73 19.52
N GLU A 365 31.95 5.22 19.75
CA GLU A 365 33.06 5.35 18.82
C GLU A 365 32.86 4.42 17.61
N PRO A 366 32.74 4.96 16.37
CA PRO A 366 32.50 4.12 15.19
C PRO A 366 33.68 3.20 14.88
N ALA A 367 33.36 1.95 14.57
CA ALA A 367 34.35 0.97 14.17
C ALA A 367 34.99 1.34 12.83
N THR A 368 36.33 1.37 12.79
CA THR A 368 37.10 1.68 11.58
C THR A 368 37.18 0.49 10.61
N ARG A 369 36.96 -0.73 11.10
CA ARG A 369 36.90 -1.99 10.35
C ARG A 369 36.08 -3.05 11.11
N PRO A 370 35.60 -4.13 10.47
CA PRO A 370 34.77 -5.16 11.12
C PRO A 370 35.36 -5.74 12.41
N GLY A 371 36.66 -6.04 12.43
CA GLY A 371 37.32 -6.60 13.63
C GLY A 371 37.71 -5.58 14.71
N TRP A 372 37.51 -4.28 14.49
CA TRP A 372 38.03 -3.24 15.40
C TRP A 372 37.42 -3.33 16.79
N VAL A 373 36.10 -3.53 16.88
CA VAL A 373 35.38 -3.65 18.17
C VAL A 373 35.87 -4.87 18.95
N ALA A 374 36.04 -6.00 18.25
CA ALA A 374 36.54 -7.22 18.85
C ALA A 374 37.94 -7.03 19.48
N ASP A 375 38.80 -6.22 18.84
CA ASP A 375 40.14 -5.88 19.36
C ASP A 375 40.10 -5.07 20.65
N GLN A 376 39.11 -4.20 20.82
CA GLN A 376 38.97 -3.39 22.03
C GLN A 376 38.37 -4.18 23.21
N LEU A 377 37.55 -5.19 22.93
CA LEU A 377 36.72 -5.85 23.95
C LEU A 377 37.22 -7.25 24.35
N SER A 378 38.43 -7.65 23.95
CA SER A 378 38.98 -8.96 24.31
C SER A 378 38.97 -9.16 25.84
N GLY A 379 38.57 -10.35 26.29
CA GLY A 379 38.45 -10.71 27.70
C GLY A 379 37.28 -10.06 28.45
N HIS A 380 36.45 -9.25 27.78
CA HIS A 380 35.28 -8.64 28.41
C HIS A 380 34.09 -9.60 28.44
N LYS A 381 33.20 -9.37 29.40
CA LYS A 381 31.99 -10.16 29.62
C LYS A 381 30.88 -9.76 28.66
N CYS A 382 30.20 -10.75 28.08
CA CYS A 382 29.07 -10.52 27.19
C CYS A 382 28.03 -11.65 27.23
N TRP A 383 26.86 -11.36 26.68
CA TRP A 383 25.79 -12.31 26.40
C TRP A 383 25.59 -12.40 24.90
N ALA A 384 25.31 -13.61 24.41
CA ALA A 384 25.19 -13.85 22.98
C ALA A 384 23.76 -14.10 22.54
N GLY A 385 23.47 -13.75 21.29
CA GLY A 385 22.21 -14.06 20.62
C GLY A 385 22.46 -14.56 19.21
N LEU A 386 21.79 -15.66 18.85
CA LEU A 386 21.93 -16.33 17.56
C LEU A 386 20.60 -16.38 16.81
N ASP A 387 20.57 -15.78 15.61
CA ASP A 387 19.48 -15.91 14.65
C ASP A 387 20.00 -16.67 13.42
N LEU A 388 19.46 -17.87 13.15
CA LEU A 388 19.96 -18.78 12.12
C LEU A 388 19.02 -18.81 10.92
N SER A 389 19.60 -18.67 9.72
CA SER A 389 18.92 -18.93 8.46
C SER A 389 19.47 -20.16 7.77
N SER A 390 18.62 -20.80 6.95
CA SER A 390 18.99 -21.98 6.17
C SER A 390 18.98 -21.77 4.65
N LYS A 391 18.46 -20.65 4.13
CA LYS A 391 18.32 -20.43 2.66
C LYS A 391 18.51 -18.99 2.19
N LEU A 392 17.57 -18.09 2.52
CA LEU A 392 17.48 -16.76 1.87
C LEU A 392 17.76 -15.58 2.83
N ASP A 393 17.75 -15.84 4.14
CA ASP A 393 18.03 -14.83 5.16
C ASP A 393 19.49 -14.91 5.63
N LEU A 394 19.95 -13.89 6.34
CA LEU A 394 21.29 -13.90 6.93
C LEU A 394 21.27 -14.70 8.23
N THR A 395 22.38 -15.35 8.55
CA THR A 395 22.66 -15.80 9.92
C THR A 395 23.35 -14.67 10.66
N ALA A 396 22.92 -14.39 11.89
CA ALA A 396 23.45 -13.32 12.73
C ALA A 396 23.84 -13.83 14.12
N TRP A 397 25.05 -13.50 14.54
CA TRP A 397 25.55 -13.69 15.91
C TRP A 397 25.82 -12.32 16.52
N CYS A 398 25.15 -12.02 17.63
CA CYS A 398 25.27 -10.75 18.32
C CYS A 398 25.85 -10.98 19.71
N LEU A 399 26.91 -10.25 20.05
CA LEU A 399 27.50 -10.19 21.39
C LEU A 399 27.17 -8.84 22.02
N LEU A 400 26.43 -8.87 23.13
CA LEU A 400 26.09 -7.70 23.94
C LEU A 400 26.95 -7.69 25.19
N PHE A 401 27.87 -6.73 25.28
CA PHE A 401 28.81 -6.61 26.40
C PHE A 401 28.15 -5.91 27.60
N ASP A 402 28.68 -6.17 28.79
CA ASP A 402 28.26 -5.54 30.05
C ASP A 402 28.33 -4.00 30.01
N SER A 403 29.33 -3.46 29.30
CA SER A 403 29.50 -2.03 29.00
C SER A 403 28.39 -1.42 28.14
N GLY A 404 27.55 -2.24 27.52
CA GLY A 404 26.59 -1.82 26.50
C GLY A 404 27.15 -1.80 25.07
N SER A 405 28.43 -2.09 24.89
CA SER A 405 29.02 -2.27 23.56
C SER A 405 28.39 -3.47 22.84
N VAL A 406 28.24 -3.37 21.52
CA VAL A 406 27.65 -4.45 20.71
C VAL A 406 28.54 -4.82 19.54
N LEU A 407 28.72 -6.12 19.33
CA LEU A 407 29.40 -6.69 18.18
C LEU A 407 28.45 -7.64 17.44
N TRP A 408 28.35 -7.50 16.12
CA TRP A 408 27.65 -8.44 15.25
C TRP A 408 28.62 -9.15 14.31
N ARG A 409 28.33 -10.42 14.04
CA ARG A 409 28.81 -11.16 12.89
C ARG A 409 27.63 -11.60 12.03
N PHE A 410 27.80 -11.50 10.72
CA PHE A 410 26.78 -11.87 9.75
C PHE A 410 27.38 -12.86 8.75
N TRP A 411 26.60 -13.88 8.38
CA TRP A 411 26.96 -14.84 7.35
C TRP A 411 25.84 -14.97 6.31
N CYS A 412 26.21 -15.14 5.05
CA CYS A 412 25.27 -15.45 3.96
C CYS A 412 25.92 -16.35 2.90
N PRO A 413 25.12 -17.10 2.13
CA PRO A 413 25.62 -17.78 0.92
C PRO A 413 25.88 -16.74 -0.19
N GLU A 414 26.82 -17.03 -1.09
CA GLU A 414 27.18 -16.14 -2.20
C GLU A 414 25.98 -15.83 -3.11
N SER A 415 25.05 -16.77 -3.25
CA SER A 415 23.86 -16.64 -4.11
C SER A 415 22.87 -15.56 -3.67
N VAL A 416 22.94 -15.11 -2.41
CA VAL A 416 22.08 -14.05 -1.86
C VAL A 416 22.61 -12.66 -2.18
N VAL A 417 23.90 -12.50 -2.46
CA VAL A 417 24.53 -11.19 -2.67
C VAL A 417 23.90 -10.43 -3.85
N PRO A 418 23.76 -11.00 -5.07
CA PRO A 418 23.19 -10.27 -6.20
C PRO A 418 21.72 -9.86 -5.97
N LEU A 419 20.96 -10.70 -5.26
CA LEU A 419 19.55 -10.43 -4.93
C LEU A 419 19.40 -9.24 -3.99
N LEU A 420 20.31 -9.10 -3.02
CA LEU A 420 20.31 -7.99 -2.09
C LEU A 420 20.89 -6.71 -2.71
N ASP A 421 21.82 -6.82 -3.65
CA ASP A 421 22.38 -5.66 -4.35
C ASP A 421 21.35 -4.95 -5.24
N GLU A 422 20.48 -5.71 -5.93
CA GLU A 422 19.35 -5.14 -6.69
C GLU A 422 18.47 -4.22 -5.83
N HIS A 423 18.33 -4.54 -4.54
CA HIS A 423 17.50 -3.80 -3.60
C HIS A 423 18.25 -2.74 -2.79
N THR A 424 19.55 -2.92 -2.58
CA THR A 424 20.35 -2.01 -1.76
C THR A 424 21.15 -1.01 -2.59
N GLY A 425 21.21 -1.16 -3.91
CA GLY A 425 22.03 -0.33 -4.81
C GLY A 425 23.51 -0.65 -4.62
N ASP A 426 23.87 -1.93 -4.71
CA ASP A 426 25.24 -2.48 -4.59
C ASP A 426 25.91 -2.29 -3.22
N ARG A 427 25.20 -1.76 -2.22
CA ARG A 427 25.76 -1.53 -0.89
C ARG A 427 26.01 -2.82 -0.12
N PHE A 428 25.18 -3.85 -0.34
CA PHE A 428 25.34 -5.11 0.37
C PHE A 428 26.62 -5.83 -0.07
N GLY A 429 26.89 -5.91 -1.37
CA GLY A 429 28.13 -6.41 -1.94
C GLY A 429 29.35 -5.65 -1.42
N GLN A 430 29.26 -4.31 -1.32
CA GLN A 430 30.34 -3.51 -0.70
C GLN A 430 30.59 -3.88 0.76
N TRP A 431 29.56 -4.20 1.54
CA TRP A 431 29.72 -4.66 2.92
C TRP A 431 30.36 -6.05 3.01
N CYS A 432 30.04 -6.95 2.06
CA CYS A 432 30.71 -8.23 1.93
C CYS A 432 32.20 -8.06 1.61
N GLU A 433 32.54 -7.23 0.61
CA GLU A 433 33.94 -6.94 0.23
C GLU A 433 34.73 -6.31 1.38
N GLN A 434 34.08 -5.45 2.17
CA GLN A 434 34.68 -4.82 3.35
C GLN A 434 34.79 -5.76 4.57
N GLY A 435 34.20 -6.96 4.50
CA GLY A 435 34.21 -7.96 5.57
C GLY A 435 33.21 -7.72 6.70
N TRP A 436 32.21 -6.87 6.51
CA TRP A 436 31.09 -6.70 7.47
C TRP A 436 30.11 -7.87 7.44
N VAL A 437 30.08 -8.61 6.31
CA VAL A 437 29.33 -9.86 6.15
C VAL A 437 30.30 -10.91 5.60
N THR A 438 30.34 -12.08 6.23
CA THR A 438 31.13 -13.21 5.76
C THR A 438 30.32 -13.99 4.72
N VAL A 439 30.82 -14.05 3.49
CA VAL A 439 30.21 -14.84 2.42
C VAL A 439 30.76 -16.27 2.46
N THR A 440 29.86 -17.25 2.36
CA THR A 440 30.19 -18.68 2.23
C THR A 440 29.96 -19.14 0.80
N GLU A 441 30.82 -20.03 0.28
CA GLU A 441 30.74 -20.52 -1.10
C GLU A 441 29.48 -21.39 -1.32
N GLY A 442 28.83 -21.25 -2.48
CA GLY A 442 27.65 -22.01 -2.87
C GLY A 442 26.29 -21.44 -2.42
N ASP A 443 25.25 -22.26 -2.59
CA ASP A 443 23.84 -21.86 -2.40
C ASP A 443 23.32 -22.02 -0.96
N THR A 444 24.17 -22.48 -0.04
CA THR A 444 23.82 -22.73 1.37
C THR A 444 24.91 -22.23 2.29
N ILE A 445 24.52 -21.82 3.50
CA ILE A 445 25.48 -21.37 4.52
C ILE A 445 26.38 -22.54 4.95
N ASP A 446 27.69 -22.32 4.90
CA ASP A 446 28.67 -23.21 5.53
C ASP A 446 28.65 -23.02 7.05
N TYR A 447 28.06 -23.99 7.75
CA TYR A 447 27.94 -23.96 9.20
C TYR A 447 29.28 -24.19 9.92
N ASP A 448 30.25 -24.88 9.31
CA ASP A 448 31.56 -25.08 9.94
C ASP A 448 32.27 -23.75 10.14
N ARG A 449 32.14 -22.84 9.16
CA ARG A 449 32.64 -21.47 9.29
C ARG A 449 32.00 -20.72 10.46
N ILE A 450 30.70 -20.89 10.69
CA ILE A 450 29.99 -20.27 11.82
C ILE A 450 30.51 -20.85 13.14
N TYR A 451 30.71 -22.16 13.22
CA TYR A 451 31.24 -22.81 14.42
C TYR A 451 32.63 -22.30 14.77
N ASP A 452 33.53 -22.23 13.79
CA ASP A 452 34.90 -21.74 13.98
C ASP A 452 34.93 -20.28 14.45
N ASP A 453 34.08 -19.42 13.86
CA ASP A 453 33.99 -18.01 14.27
C ASP A 453 33.40 -17.84 15.69
N ILE A 454 32.40 -18.66 16.07
CA ILE A 454 31.82 -18.65 17.43
C ILE A 454 32.82 -19.19 18.46
N GLU A 455 33.55 -20.25 18.12
CA GLU A 455 34.60 -20.83 18.97
C GLU A 455 35.72 -19.80 19.21
N ALA A 456 36.17 -19.12 18.16
CA ALA A 456 37.16 -18.04 18.28
C ALA A 456 36.65 -16.86 19.14
N ASP A 457 35.36 -16.50 19.03
CA ASP A 457 34.76 -15.48 19.91
C ASP A 457 34.67 -15.98 21.36
N HIS A 458 34.37 -17.26 21.60
CA HIS A 458 34.32 -17.85 22.94
C HIS A 458 35.70 -17.93 23.62
N GLU A 459 36.77 -18.19 22.85
CA GLU A 459 38.14 -18.11 23.36
C GLU A 459 38.56 -16.66 23.68
N ARG A 460 38.02 -15.71 22.92
CA ARG A 460 38.40 -14.29 22.99
C ARG A 460 37.64 -13.51 24.06
N PHE A 461 36.39 -13.85 24.32
CA PHE A 461 35.48 -13.12 25.21
C PHE A 461 34.93 -14.04 26.30
N ILE A 462 34.49 -13.44 27.41
CA ILE A 462 33.80 -14.19 28.47
C ILE A 462 32.30 -14.19 28.11
N ILE A 463 31.89 -15.15 27.29
CA ILE A 463 30.48 -15.32 26.91
C ILE A 463 29.76 -16.07 28.03
N VAL A 464 28.84 -15.39 28.73
CA VAL A 464 28.12 -15.94 29.89
C VAL A 464 27.15 -17.04 29.45
N ASP A 465 26.29 -16.71 28.50
CA ASP A 465 25.38 -17.64 27.84
C ASP A 465 25.05 -17.15 26.43
N ALA A 466 24.37 -18.01 25.67
CA ALA A 466 23.77 -17.64 24.39
C ALA A 466 22.28 -17.96 24.35
N THR A 467 21.48 -17.09 23.73
CA THR A 467 20.07 -17.35 23.45
C THR A 467 19.86 -17.56 21.94
N TYR A 468 19.03 -18.52 21.54
CA TYR A 468 18.78 -18.81 20.13
C TYR A 468 17.29 -19.09 19.86
N ASP A 469 16.83 -18.92 18.61
CA ASP A 469 15.45 -19.28 18.23
C ASP A 469 15.29 -20.81 18.18
N LYS A 470 14.23 -21.35 18.77
CA LYS A 470 13.88 -22.78 18.76
C LYS A 470 13.73 -23.41 17.38
N TRP A 471 13.37 -22.60 16.38
CA TRP A 471 13.23 -23.06 15.01
C TRP A 471 14.58 -23.15 14.28
N SER A 472 15.63 -22.59 14.88
CA SER A 472 17.01 -22.82 14.48
C SER A 472 17.41 -24.26 14.75
N GLY A 473 18.16 -24.88 13.85
CA GLY A 473 18.46 -26.30 13.91
C GLY A 473 19.13 -26.72 15.23
N GLU A 474 18.46 -27.60 15.98
CA GLU A 474 19.02 -28.33 17.13
C GLU A 474 20.43 -28.92 16.88
N PRO A 475 20.79 -29.40 15.67
CA PRO A 475 22.16 -29.83 15.37
C PRO A 475 23.21 -28.71 15.51
N VAL A 476 22.87 -27.47 15.11
CA VAL A 476 23.78 -26.31 15.17
C VAL A 476 24.10 -25.98 16.63
N ARG A 477 23.09 -26.00 17.50
CA ARG A 477 23.28 -25.82 18.95
C ARG A 477 24.17 -26.91 19.53
N GLN A 478 23.91 -28.18 19.22
CA GLN A 478 24.66 -29.31 19.77
C GLN A 478 26.14 -29.22 19.40
N GLU A 479 26.46 -28.83 18.17
CA GLU A 479 27.85 -28.68 17.75
C GLU A 479 28.53 -27.47 18.42
N ILE A 480 27.85 -26.32 18.56
CA ILE A 480 28.38 -25.17 19.32
C ILE A 480 28.69 -25.58 20.76
N VAL A 481 27.74 -26.20 21.47
CA VAL A 481 27.92 -26.65 22.86
C VAL A 481 29.06 -27.65 22.97
N LYS A 482 29.20 -28.55 22.00
CA LYS A 482 30.26 -29.56 21.99
C LYS A 482 31.65 -28.95 21.79
N ARG A 483 31.78 -27.91 20.96
CA ARG A 483 33.06 -27.24 20.69
C ARG A 483 33.45 -26.26 21.80
N THR A 484 32.49 -25.48 22.30
CA THR A 484 32.77 -24.37 23.22
C THR A 484 32.43 -24.67 24.68
N GLY A 485 31.53 -25.62 24.95
CA GLY A 485 30.94 -25.81 26.27
C GLY A 485 29.96 -24.71 26.68
N LEU A 486 29.64 -23.78 25.79
CA LEU A 486 28.77 -22.63 26.06
C LEU A 486 27.34 -23.06 26.38
N GLU A 487 26.78 -22.55 27.47
CA GLU A 487 25.37 -22.75 27.78
C GLU A 487 24.48 -22.00 26.78
N MET A 488 23.55 -22.72 26.16
CA MET A 488 22.63 -22.18 25.16
C MET A 488 21.17 -22.37 25.59
N TYR A 489 20.40 -21.28 25.56
CA TYR A 489 19.00 -21.22 25.98
C TYR A 489 18.07 -21.02 24.78
N GLU A 490 17.02 -21.83 24.72
CA GLU A 490 16.00 -21.77 23.68
C GLU A 490 15.02 -20.62 23.90
N SER A 491 14.71 -19.86 22.85
CA SER A 491 13.70 -18.81 22.81
C SER A 491 12.88 -18.88 21.53
N SER A 492 12.04 -17.88 21.25
CA SER A 492 11.31 -17.77 19.99
C SER A 492 10.90 -16.34 19.68
N THR A 493 10.62 -16.03 18.40
CA THR A 493 10.16 -14.70 17.99
C THR A 493 8.66 -14.43 18.28
N THR A 494 8.08 -15.08 19.29
CA THR A 494 6.68 -14.90 19.68
C THR A 494 6.49 -13.65 20.54
N TYR A 495 5.26 -13.14 20.63
CA TYR A 495 4.96 -11.95 21.44
C TYR A 495 5.40 -12.10 22.89
N GLU A 496 5.13 -13.25 23.51
CA GLU A 496 5.47 -13.52 24.92
C GLU A 496 6.97 -13.45 25.18
N ARG A 497 7.77 -14.06 24.30
CA ARG A 497 9.23 -14.12 24.45
C ARG A 497 9.93 -12.83 24.05
N MET A 498 9.40 -12.10 23.06
CA MET A 498 10.06 -10.90 22.53
C MET A 498 9.66 -9.60 23.23
N THR A 499 8.48 -9.55 23.87
CA THR A 499 8.03 -8.30 24.50
C THR A 499 9.02 -7.78 25.56
N PRO A 500 9.49 -8.58 26.53
CA PRO A 500 10.45 -8.09 27.53
C PRO A 500 11.78 -7.58 26.95
N PRO A 501 12.54 -8.34 26.12
CA PRO A 501 13.82 -7.87 25.60
C PRO A 501 13.65 -6.70 24.64
N MET A 502 12.58 -6.62 23.85
CA MET A 502 12.32 -5.44 23.00
C MET A 502 12.03 -4.18 23.83
N LYS A 503 11.24 -4.30 24.91
CA LYS A 503 10.97 -3.15 25.80
C LYS A 503 12.23 -2.67 26.50
N GLU A 504 13.05 -3.60 27.00
CA GLU A 504 14.32 -3.26 27.63
C GLU A 504 15.32 -2.67 26.63
N PHE A 505 15.41 -3.24 25.43
CA PHE A 505 16.21 -2.68 24.35
C PHE A 505 15.84 -1.22 24.07
N MET A 506 14.55 -0.92 23.89
CA MET A 506 14.10 0.45 23.64
C MET A 506 14.34 1.39 24.83
N ARG A 507 14.24 0.89 26.07
CA ARG A 507 14.57 1.65 27.29
C ARG A 507 16.05 2.06 27.29
N ARG A 508 16.94 1.09 27.09
CA ARG A 508 18.41 1.28 27.07
C ARG A 508 18.86 2.18 25.93
N LEU A 509 18.28 2.01 24.74
CA LEU A 509 18.59 2.85 23.59
C LEU A 509 18.23 4.32 23.86
N LYS A 510 17.07 4.59 24.47
CA LYS A 510 16.67 5.95 24.91
C LYS A 510 17.57 6.52 25.99
N ALA A 511 18.07 5.67 26.89
CA ALA A 511 19.00 6.05 27.93
C ALA A 511 20.45 6.21 27.44
N ARG A 512 20.72 5.93 26.15
CA ARG A 512 22.06 5.93 25.55
C ARG A 512 23.02 4.96 26.24
N GLU A 513 22.49 3.80 26.62
CA GLU A 513 23.22 2.72 27.30
C GLU A 513 23.84 1.70 26.31
N TYR A 514 23.78 1.96 25.00
CA TYR A 514 24.42 1.12 23.98
C TYR A 514 25.55 1.85 23.25
N ALA A 515 26.52 1.06 22.78
CA ALA A 515 27.50 1.46 21.79
C ALA A 515 27.55 0.41 20.66
N HIS A 516 26.82 0.65 19.57
CA HIS A 516 26.74 -0.30 18.44
C HIS A 516 27.85 -0.10 17.39
N HIS A 517 28.78 0.83 17.63
CA HIS A 517 29.99 1.11 16.84
C HIS A 517 29.76 1.34 15.35
N GLY A 518 28.59 1.85 14.97
CA GLY A 518 28.29 2.21 13.59
C GLY A 518 28.30 1.04 12.59
N ASN A 519 28.07 -0.21 13.01
CA ASN A 519 28.00 -1.35 12.09
C ASN A 519 26.95 -1.08 10.98
N PRO A 520 27.36 -1.01 9.69
CA PRO A 520 26.48 -0.55 8.62
C PRO A 520 25.36 -1.55 8.29
N VAL A 521 25.62 -2.85 8.44
CA VAL A 521 24.65 -3.92 8.21
C VAL A 521 23.59 -3.92 9.31
N ALA A 522 24.02 -3.81 10.57
CA ALA A 522 23.10 -3.71 11.71
C ALA A 522 22.24 -2.44 11.62
N ARG A 523 22.83 -1.30 11.21
CA ARG A 523 22.09 -0.06 10.97
C ARG A 523 21.03 -0.21 9.88
N TRP A 524 21.35 -0.90 8.78
CA TRP A 524 20.39 -1.20 7.72
C TRP A 524 19.25 -2.09 8.21
N MET A 525 19.57 -3.13 9.00
CA MET A 525 18.56 -4.01 9.60
C MET A 525 17.67 -3.29 10.62
N ALA A 526 18.21 -2.33 11.38
CA ALA A 526 17.45 -1.47 12.29
C ALA A 526 16.49 -0.53 11.52
N ASP A 527 16.94 0.03 10.38
CA ASP A 527 16.12 0.88 9.51
C ASP A 527 14.91 0.12 8.90
N ASN A 528 15.07 -1.19 8.75
CA ASN A 528 14.05 -2.10 8.26
C ASN A 528 13.13 -2.65 9.36
N LEU A 529 13.43 -2.47 10.64
CA LEU A 529 12.70 -3.18 11.70
C LEU A 529 11.33 -2.56 11.97
N GLU A 530 10.30 -3.41 11.93
CA GLU A 530 8.95 -3.11 12.42
C GLU A 530 8.63 -3.92 13.68
N ALA A 531 7.75 -3.36 14.53
CA ALA A 531 7.15 -4.09 15.64
C ALA A 531 5.68 -4.31 15.36
N LYS A 532 5.23 -5.56 15.52
CA LYS A 532 3.82 -5.90 15.47
C LYS A 532 3.29 -6.03 16.89
N SER A 533 2.09 -5.50 17.12
CA SER A 533 1.28 -5.78 18.30
C SER A 533 0.02 -6.55 17.91
N PRO A 534 -0.48 -7.45 18.76
CA PRO A 534 -1.78 -8.08 18.55
C PRO A 534 -2.92 -7.06 18.81
N THR A 535 -4.08 -7.28 18.19
CA THR A 535 -5.21 -6.33 18.23
C THR A 535 -5.78 -6.13 19.64
N ASP A 536 -5.70 -7.16 20.47
CA ASP A 536 -6.27 -7.23 21.82
C ASP A 536 -5.33 -6.70 22.91
N ASP A 537 -4.01 -6.66 22.67
CA ASP A 537 -3.02 -6.20 23.65
C ASP A 537 -1.89 -5.41 22.97
N PRO A 538 -2.05 -4.08 22.81
CA PRO A 538 -1.06 -3.21 22.16
C PRO A 538 0.31 -3.20 22.84
N GLU A 539 0.39 -3.61 24.11
CA GLU A 539 1.62 -3.62 24.91
C GLU A 539 2.55 -4.79 24.56
N ARG A 540 2.05 -5.80 23.86
CA ARG A 540 2.85 -6.94 23.38
C ARG A 540 3.50 -6.60 22.06
N LEU A 541 4.76 -6.96 21.91
CA LEU A 541 5.59 -6.67 20.75
C LEU A 541 6.25 -7.94 20.24
N ARG A 542 6.40 -8.02 18.92
CA ARG A 542 7.34 -8.94 18.29
C ARG A 542 8.01 -8.26 17.09
N PRO A 543 9.26 -8.62 16.77
CA PRO A 543 9.94 -8.08 15.59
C PRO A 543 9.34 -8.70 14.33
N VAL A 544 9.15 -7.88 13.30
CA VAL A 544 8.70 -8.34 11.98
C VAL A 544 9.43 -7.60 10.87
N LYS A 545 9.67 -8.33 9.76
CA LYS A 545 10.09 -7.74 8.50
C LYS A 545 8.90 -6.98 7.88
N PRO A 546 9.09 -5.76 7.36
CA PRO A 546 8.12 -5.06 6.54
C PRO A 546 7.73 -5.95 5.35
N ASN A 547 6.49 -6.41 5.31
CA ASN A 547 5.96 -7.34 4.31
C ASN A 547 6.84 -8.60 4.12
N ARG A 548 6.45 -9.70 4.79
CA ARG A 548 7.21 -10.97 4.83
C ARG A 548 7.62 -11.54 3.46
N ASP A 549 6.96 -11.15 2.37
CA ASP A 549 7.20 -11.64 1.01
C ASP A 549 8.24 -10.82 0.22
N ARG A 550 8.84 -9.77 0.81
CA ARG A 550 9.88 -8.96 0.14
C ARG A 550 11.26 -9.60 0.25
N VAL A 551 11.83 -9.98 -0.90
CA VAL A 551 13.16 -10.59 -1.04
C VAL A 551 14.30 -9.64 -0.63
N GLY A 552 14.10 -8.32 -0.65
CA GLY A 552 15.15 -7.30 -0.40
C GLY A 552 15.29 -6.74 1.01
N VAL A 553 14.51 -7.21 1.99
CA VAL A 553 14.51 -6.65 3.35
C VAL A 553 15.06 -7.66 4.34
N ARG A 554 15.99 -7.24 5.21
CA ARG A 554 16.58 -8.08 6.25
C ARG A 554 16.53 -7.39 7.60
N ILE A 555 16.35 -8.19 8.65
CA ILE A 555 16.33 -7.71 10.03
C ILE A 555 17.09 -8.65 10.97
N ASP A 556 17.81 -9.66 10.48
CA ASP A 556 18.22 -10.84 11.25
C ASP A 556 19.15 -10.51 12.44
N GLY A 557 19.93 -9.42 12.33
CA GLY A 557 20.70 -8.85 13.44
C GLY A 557 19.86 -8.27 14.59
N MET A 558 18.58 -7.98 14.36
CA MET A 558 17.66 -7.43 15.35
C MET A 558 17.10 -8.50 16.30
N PRO A 559 16.53 -9.64 15.83
CA PRO A 559 16.29 -10.79 16.71
C PRO A 559 17.53 -11.22 17.49
N ALA A 560 18.70 -11.27 16.85
CA ALA A 560 19.95 -11.64 17.51
C ALA A 560 20.28 -10.74 18.72
N ILE A 561 20.18 -9.40 18.60
CA ILE A 561 20.40 -8.52 19.76
C ILE A 561 19.30 -8.66 20.83
N PHE A 562 18.04 -8.94 20.45
CA PHE A 562 16.98 -9.20 21.44
C PHE A 562 17.22 -10.50 22.21
N PHE A 563 17.78 -11.52 21.56
CA PHE A 563 18.22 -12.76 22.21
C PHE A 563 19.39 -12.53 23.16
N ALA A 564 20.38 -11.72 22.77
CA ALA A 564 21.47 -11.34 23.66
C ALA A 564 20.97 -10.52 24.86
N GLN A 565 20.02 -9.60 24.64
CA GLN A 565 19.38 -8.82 25.70
C GLN A 565 18.56 -9.68 26.66
N ASP A 566 17.89 -10.73 26.15
CA ASP A 566 17.19 -11.71 26.99
C ASP A 566 18.17 -12.46 27.90
N GLY A 567 19.33 -12.89 27.36
CA GLY A 567 20.41 -13.48 28.16
C GLY A 567 20.92 -12.55 29.26
N GLN A 568 21.19 -11.29 28.91
CA GLN A 568 21.62 -10.30 29.89
C GLN A 568 20.57 -10.05 30.99
N MET A 569 19.28 -10.08 30.65
CA MET A 569 18.19 -9.93 31.63
C MET A 569 18.06 -11.14 32.56
N ARG A 570 18.46 -12.35 32.12
CA ARG A 570 18.53 -13.53 32.99
C ARG A 570 19.65 -13.41 34.03
N GLY A 571 20.73 -12.72 33.69
CA GLY A 571 21.87 -12.49 34.58
C GLY A 571 22.88 -13.64 34.58
N GLU A 572 23.69 -13.73 35.63
CA GLU A 572 24.70 -14.79 35.77
C GLU A 572 24.10 -16.04 36.44
N PRO A 573 24.55 -17.25 36.06
CA PRO A 573 24.25 -18.46 36.83
C PRO A 573 24.69 -18.27 38.29
N ALA A 574 23.92 -18.79 39.24
CA ALA A 574 24.32 -18.78 40.64
C ALA A 574 25.67 -19.54 40.80
N PRO A 575 26.64 -19.02 41.58
CA PRO A 575 27.93 -19.67 41.74
C PRO A 575 27.75 -21.10 42.26
N SER A 576 28.58 -22.01 41.77
CA SER A 576 28.50 -23.42 42.17
C SER A 576 28.83 -23.54 43.66
N VAL A 577 28.02 -24.29 44.42
CA VAL A 577 28.28 -24.57 45.85
C VAL A 577 29.66 -25.23 46.07
N TYR A 578 30.21 -25.87 45.02
CA TYR A 578 31.53 -26.48 45.03
C TYR A 578 32.69 -25.46 44.89
N GLU A 579 32.44 -24.30 44.29
CA GLU A 579 33.41 -23.19 44.23
C GLU A 579 33.52 -22.48 45.59
N GLU A 580 32.43 -22.39 46.36
CA GLU A 580 32.43 -21.78 47.69
C GLU A 580 33.03 -22.68 48.79
N ARG A 581 32.94 -24.01 48.66
CA ARG A 581 33.31 -24.95 49.74
C ARG A 581 34.59 -25.75 49.52
N GLY A 582 35.23 -25.60 48.35
CA GLY A 582 36.40 -26.37 47.97
C GLY A 582 36.08 -27.85 47.71
N LEU A 583 36.82 -28.48 46.79
CA LEU A 583 36.76 -29.93 46.56
C LEU A 583 37.22 -30.66 47.83
N MET A 584 36.31 -31.38 48.51
CA MET A 584 36.73 -32.37 49.49
C MET A 584 37.40 -33.54 48.75
N SER A 585 38.73 -33.56 48.74
CA SER A 585 39.49 -34.74 48.36
C SER A 585 39.30 -35.83 49.43
N LEU A 586 38.87 -37.02 49.01
CA LEU A 586 38.84 -38.24 49.83
C LEU A 586 40.24 -38.78 50.11
#